data_AF-A0A6A6QCC9-F1
#
_entry.id   AF-A0A6A6QCC9-F1
#
_cell.length_a   1.000
_cell.length_b   1.000
_cell.length_c   1.000
_cell.angle_alpha   90.00
_cell.angle_beta   90.00
_cell.angle_gamma   90.00
#
_symmetry.space_group_name_H-M   'P 1'
#
loop_
_entity.id
_entity.type
_entity.pdbx_description
1 polymer ?
#
loop_
_entity_poly.entity_id
_entity_poly.type
_entity_poly.pdbx_seq_one_letter_code
_entity_poly.pdbx_strand_id
1 'polypeptide(L)'
;MKNSTRVPNSLNLLVAIKIAVIEPVLQPSMTTVLAEVPRVRSSKYGNITCRVWVKEALLKLDELGYIKLIKTVEWIEDDAILKAGGNRPRGVRTVISSSGSEA
;
A
#
# COMPACT_ATOMS: atom_id res chain seq x y z
N MET A 1 -15.69 -0.56 -13.58
CA MET A 1 -14.47 -0.73 -12.76
C MET A 1 -14.00 -2.17 -12.91
N LYS A 2 -12.75 -2.42 -13.34
CA LYS A 2 -12.20 -3.78 -13.41
C LYS A 2 -11.90 -4.25 -11.99
N ASN A 3 -12.62 -5.25 -11.52
CA ASN A 3 -12.36 -5.86 -10.22
C ASN A 3 -10.98 -6.52 -10.24
N SER A 4 -10.08 -6.08 -9.36
CA SER A 4 -8.67 -6.49 -9.32
C SER A 4 -8.48 -7.81 -8.53
N THR A 5 -9.45 -8.72 -8.61
CA THR A 5 -9.47 -10.03 -7.90
C THR A 5 -8.31 -10.96 -8.28
N ARG A 6 -7.44 -10.57 -9.21
CA ARG A 6 -6.28 -11.33 -9.66
C ARG A 6 -4.94 -10.65 -9.39
N VAL A 7 -4.89 -9.56 -8.63
CA VAL A 7 -3.59 -8.94 -8.26
C VAL A 7 -2.63 -9.97 -7.62
N PRO A 8 -3.07 -10.86 -6.69
CA PRO A 8 -2.21 -11.91 -6.17
C PRO A 8 -1.70 -12.92 -7.22
N ASN A 9 -2.44 -13.07 -8.32
CA ASN A 9 -2.14 -14.01 -9.42
C ASN A 9 -1.41 -13.35 -10.60
N SER A 10 -1.07 -12.06 -10.48
CA SER A 10 -0.37 -11.35 -11.54
C SER A 10 1.02 -11.95 -11.76
N LEU A 11 1.36 -12.23 -13.03
CA LEU A 11 2.70 -12.69 -13.39
C LEU A 11 3.78 -11.64 -13.06
N ASN A 12 3.37 -10.38 -13.01
CA ASN A 12 4.24 -9.24 -12.72
C ASN A 12 4.31 -8.91 -11.21
N LEU A 13 3.55 -9.62 -10.36
CA LEU A 13 3.67 -9.44 -8.91
C LEU A 13 4.97 -10.10 -8.44
N LEU A 14 5.92 -9.27 -8.01
CA LEU A 14 7.19 -9.73 -7.46
C LEU A 14 7.19 -9.75 -5.93
N VAL A 15 6.50 -8.79 -5.31
CA VAL A 15 6.43 -8.66 -3.85
C VAL A 15 5.05 -8.12 -3.45
N ALA A 16 4.51 -8.63 -2.35
CA ALA A 16 3.39 -8.04 -1.64
C ALA A 16 3.85 -7.65 -0.22
N ILE A 17 3.57 -6.40 0.15
CA ILE A 17 3.92 -5.86 1.47
C ILE A 17 2.67 -5.78 2.33
N LYS A 18 2.64 -6.54 3.42
CA LYS A 18 1.60 -6.43 4.46
C LYS A 18 1.93 -5.24 5.35
N ILE A 19 1.02 -4.27 5.41
CA ILE A 19 1.16 -3.06 6.22
C ILE A 19 0.53 -3.23 7.60
N ALA A 20 -0.71 -3.71 7.67
CA ALA A 20 -1.45 -3.90 8.91
C ALA A 20 -2.52 -4.98 8.76
N VAL A 21 -3.06 -5.45 9.88
CA VAL A 21 -4.32 -6.20 9.94
C VAL A 21 -5.41 -5.23 10.41
N ILE A 22 -6.48 -5.10 9.62
CA ILE A 22 -7.60 -4.22 9.97
C ILE A 22 -8.72 -5.05 10.57
N GLU A 23 -9.10 -4.70 11.80
CA GLU A 23 -10.23 -5.32 12.49
C GLU A 23 -11.52 -5.20 11.65
N PRO A 24 -12.33 -6.27 11.52
CA PRO A 24 -13.53 -6.25 10.68
C PRO A 24 -14.49 -5.10 10.99
N VAL A 25 -14.61 -4.71 12.26
CA VAL A 25 -15.47 -3.61 12.72
C VAL A 25 -15.01 -2.24 12.18
N LEU A 26 -13.72 -2.09 11.88
CA LEU A 26 -13.14 -0.85 11.31
C LEU A 26 -13.20 -0.82 9.79
N GLN A 27 -13.49 -1.93 9.11
CA GLN A 27 -13.48 -1.98 7.64
C GLN A 27 -14.52 -1.05 6.98
N PRO A 28 -15.77 -0.91 7.48
CA PRO A 28 -16.73 0.01 6.89
C PRO A 28 -16.28 1.47 6.97
N SER A 29 -15.81 1.92 8.15
CA SER A 29 -15.35 3.30 8.34
C SER A 29 -14.06 3.57 7.56
N MET A 30 -13.14 2.61 7.52
CA MET A 30 -11.94 2.66 6.69
C MET A 30 -12.29 2.80 5.20
N THR A 31 -13.32 2.09 4.73
CA THR A 31 -13.75 2.17 3.33
C THR A 31 -14.24 3.58 2.97
N THR A 32 -14.97 4.24 3.88
CA THR A 32 -15.37 5.64 3.72
C THR A 32 -14.16 6.56 3.63
N VAL A 33 -13.18 6.39 4.54
CA VAL A 33 -11.92 7.16 4.51
C VAL A 33 -11.17 6.98 3.18
N LEU A 34 -11.06 5.73 2.69
CA LEU A 34 -10.39 5.44 1.43
C LEU A 34 -11.15 6.02 0.22
N ALA A 35 -12.47 6.17 0.30
CA ALA A 35 -13.26 6.79 -0.75
C ALA A 35 -12.98 8.30 -0.89
N GLU A 36 -12.57 8.95 0.20
CA GLU A 36 -12.22 10.38 0.27
C GLU A 36 -10.80 10.69 -0.21
N VAL A 37 -9.94 9.69 -0.38
CA VAL A 37 -8.58 9.88 -0.91
C VAL A 37 -8.64 10.53 -2.30
N PRO A 38 -7.91 11.64 -2.55
CA PRO A 38 -8.00 12.39 -3.79
C PRO A 38 -7.79 11.52 -5.05
N ARG A 39 -8.61 11.76 -6.08
CA ARG A 39 -8.58 11.01 -7.35
C ARG A 39 -7.96 11.77 -8.52
N VAL A 40 -7.80 13.09 -8.39
CA VAL A 40 -7.32 13.96 -9.47
C VAL A 40 -5.91 14.47 -9.16
N ARG A 41 -5.73 15.09 -7.99
CA ARG A 41 -4.45 15.64 -7.56
C ARG A 41 -4.28 15.50 -6.05
N SER A 42 -3.09 15.06 -5.64
CA SER A 42 -2.59 15.11 -4.27
C SER A 42 -1.85 16.42 -4.06
N SER A 43 -2.04 17.02 -2.88
CA SER A 43 -1.29 18.20 -2.45
C SER A 43 0.19 17.89 -2.23
N LYS A 44 0.52 16.67 -1.76
CA LYS A 44 1.88 16.25 -1.41
C LYS A 44 2.66 15.63 -2.56
N TYR A 45 1.98 14.90 -3.45
CA TYR A 45 2.60 14.05 -4.47
C TYR A 45 2.25 14.43 -5.92
N GLY A 46 1.40 15.45 -6.12
CA GLY A 46 1.03 15.93 -7.45
C GLY A 46 -0.08 15.11 -8.10
N ASN A 47 0.00 14.88 -9.42
CA ASN A 47 -1.08 14.22 -10.17
C ASN A 47 -1.30 12.78 -9.69
N ILE A 48 -2.58 12.40 -9.53
CA ILE A 48 -2.91 11.06 -9.02
C ILE A 48 -2.61 10.00 -10.07
N THR A 49 -1.81 9.03 -9.64
CA THR A 49 -1.60 7.72 -10.28
C THR A 49 -1.97 6.64 -9.27
N CYS A 50 -2.05 5.36 -9.67
CA CYS A 50 -2.26 4.28 -8.70
C CYS A 50 -1.23 4.30 -7.56
N ARG A 51 0.05 4.54 -7.90
CA ARG A 51 1.14 4.70 -6.94
C ARG A 51 0.85 5.83 -5.95
N VAL A 52 0.55 7.02 -6.48
CA VAL A 52 0.28 8.19 -5.64
C VAL A 52 -0.96 8.00 -4.76
N TRP A 53 -2.02 7.38 -5.30
CA TRP A 53 -3.23 7.09 -4.53
C TRP A 53 -2.94 6.18 -3.33
N VAL A 54 -2.13 5.14 -3.51
CA VAL A 54 -1.70 4.27 -2.39
C VAL A 54 -0.91 5.05 -1.36
N LYS A 55 -0.03 5.96 -1.77
CA LYS A 55 0.75 6.77 -0.83
C LYS A 55 -0.14 7.69 0.01
N GLU A 56 -1.10 8.37 -0.61
CA GLU A 56 -2.10 9.19 0.08
C GLU A 56 -2.97 8.36 1.03
N ALA A 57 -3.42 7.18 0.57
CA ALA A 57 -4.21 6.28 1.40
C ALA A 57 -3.45 5.84 2.65
N LEU A 58 -2.17 5.46 2.53
CA LEU A 58 -1.34 5.08 3.67
C LEU A 58 -1.17 6.22 4.67
N LEU A 59 -0.90 7.45 4.20
CA LEU A 59 -0.82 8.62 5.10
C LEU A 59 -2.15 8.84 5.81
N LYS A 60 -3.27 8.85 5.07
CA LYS A 60 -4.58 9.14 5.63
C LYS A 60 -5.00 8.12 6.68
N LEU A 61 -4.72 6.84 6.43
CA LEU A 61 -5.00 5.76 7.37
C LEU A 61 -4.13 5.85 8.63
N ASP A 62 -2.87 6.24 8.50
CA ASP A 62 -1.95 6.44 9.63
C ASP A 62 -2.38 7.63 10.50
N GLU A 63 -2.68 8.77 9.87
CA GLU A 63 -3.17 9.98 10.53
C GLU A 63 -4.46 9.75 11.33
N LEU A 64 -5.33 8.87 10.84
CA LEU A 64 -6.59 8.51 11.48
C LEU A 64 -6.47 7.29 12.42
N GLY A 65 -5.28 6.73 12.59
CA GLY A 65 -5.00 5.62 13.51
C GLY A 65 -5.53 4.26 13.07
N TYR A 66 -5.89 4.07 11.80
CA TYR A 66 -6.25 2.76 11.26
C TYR A 66 -5.04 1.84 11.09
N ILE A 67 -3.89 2.43 10.82
CA ILE A 67 -2.59 1.76 10.74
C ILE A 67 -1.57 2.56 11.55
N LYS A 68 -0.41 1.97 11.78
CA LYS A 68 0.70 2.66 12.44
C LYS A 68 2.00 2.49 11.65
N LEU A 69 2.42 3.55 10.99
CA LEU A 69 3.66 3.63 10.25
C LEU A 69 4.78 4.12 11.18
N ILE A 70 5.90 3.40 11.20
CA ILE A 70 7.12 3.77 11.96
C ILE A 70 8.22 4.33 11.04
N LYS A 71 7.99 4.30 9.72
CA LYS A 71 8.82 4.90 8.68
C LYS A 71 7.93 5.69 7.71
N THR A 72 8.53 6.56 6.90
CA THR A 72 7.79 7.31 5.89
C THR A 72 7.23 6.39 4.81
N VAL A 73 6.16 6.81 4.16
CA VAL A 73 5.57 6.09 3.03
C VAL A 73 6.56 5.95 1.87
N GLU A 74 7.42 6.95 1.65
CA GLU A 74 8.53 6.89 0.69
C GLU A 74 9.50 5.73 1.03
N TRP A 75 9.86 5.60 2.30
CA TRP A 75 10.77 4.54 2.72
C TRP A 75 10.17 3.15 2.51
N ILE A 76 8.88 2.97 2.82
CA ILE A 76 8.17 1.70 2.60
C ILE A 76 8.14 1.35 1.11
N GLU A 77 7.96 2.34 0.25
CA GLU A 77 8.01 2.17 -1.19
C GLU A 77 9.41 1.78 -1.68
N ASP A 78 10.46 2.46 -1.23
CA ASP A 78 11.84 2.15 -1.61
C ASP A 78 12.23 0.73 -1.17
N ASP A 79 11.81 0.33 0.04
CA ASP A 79 11.98 -1.02 0.56
C ASP A 79 11.26 -2.06 -0.32
N ALA A 80 10.01 -1.79 -0.73
CA ALA A 80 9.26 -2.64 -1.65
C ALA A 80 9.96 -2.79 -3.01
N ILE A 81 10.49 -1.69 -3.57
CA ILE A 81 11.23 -1.69 -4.84
C ILE A 81 12.50 -2.53 -4.72
N LEU A 82 13.25 -2.36 -3.63
CA LEU A 82 14.48 -3.11 -3.38
C LEU A 82 14.21 -4.62 -3.30
N LYS A 83 13.17 -5.02 -2.57
CA LYS A 83 12.75 -6.43 -2.45
C LYS A 83 12.24 -7.00 -3.76
N ALA A 84 11.46 -6.24 -4.52
CA ALA A 84 11.05 -6.64 -5.87
C ALA A 84 12.26 -6.85 -6.80
N GLY A 85 13.26 -5.96 -6.72
CA GLY A 85 14.52 -6.07 -7.45
C GLY A 85 15.30 -7.34 -7.12
N GLY A 86 15.32 -7.76 -5.84
CA GLY A 86 15.92 -9.03 -5.42
C GLY A 86 15.14 -10.27 -5.86
N ASN A 87 13.81 -10.20 -5.95
CA ASN A 87 12.96 -11.30 -6.37
C ASN A 87 12.98 -11.55 -7.88
N ARG A 88 13.09 -10.48 -8.68
CA ARG A 88 13.06 -10.53 -10.15
C ARG A 88 14.05 -11.53 -10.77
N PRO A 89 15.38 -11.48 -10.49
CA PRO A 89 16.33 -12.42 -11.09
C PRO A 89 16.17 -13.85 -10.55
N ARG A 90 15.56 -14.01 -9.37
CA ARG A 90 15.32 -15.32 -8.74
C ARG A 90 14.04 -15.99 -9.23
N GLY A 91 13.17 -15.25 -9.95
CA GLY A 91 11.87 -15.76 -10.41
C GLY A 91 10.91 -16.11 -9.27
N VAL A 92 11.08 -15.51 -8.08
CA VAL A 92 10.26 -15.81 -6.90
C VAL A 92 9.25 -14.70 -6.62
N ARG A 93 8.20 -15.03 -5.88
CA ARG A 93 7.23 -14.08 -5.34
C ARG A 93 7.19 -14.21 -3.83
N THR A 94 7.20 -13.09 -3.13
CA THR A 94 7.14 -13.09 -1.66
C THR A 94 6.01 -12.21 -1.15
N VAL A 95 5.41 -12.65 -0.05
CA VAL A 95 4.54 -11.85 0.80
C VAL A 95 5.29 -11.63 2.09
N ILE A 96 5.52 -10.38 2.48
CA ILE A 96 6.28 -10.04 3.69
C ILE A 96 5.57 -8.94 4.46
N SER A 97 5.77 -8.90 5.77
CA SER A 97 5.39 -7.73 6.57
C SER A 97 6.36 -6.58 6.34
N SER A 98 5.83 -5.36 6.28
CA SER A 98 6.65 -4.15 6.21
C SER A 98 7.46 -4.00 7.49
N SER A 99 8.75 -3.66 7.35
CA SER A 99 9.57 -3.21 8.48
C SER A 99 9.35 -1.74 8.82
N GLY A 100 8.50 -1.04 8.04
CA GLY A 100 8.12 0.35 8.22
C GLY A 100 6.77 0.56 8.88
N SER A 101 6.10 -0.50 9.34
CA SER A 101 4.83 -0.41 10.08
C SER A 101 4.78 -1.39 11.26
N GLU A 102 3.94 -1.10 12.24
CA GLU A 102 3.55 -2.07 13.27
C GLU A 102 2.43 -2.95 12.68
N ALA A 103 2.67 -4.26 12.67
CA ALA A 103 1.84 -5.25 11.99
C ALA A 103 0.85 -5.95 12.93
#